data_AF-A0A3N5IQA2-F1
#
_entry.id   AF-A0A3N5IQA2-F1
#
_cell.length_a   1.000
_cell.length_b   1.000
_cell.length_c   1.000
_cell.angle_alpha   90.00
_cell.angle_beta   90.00
_cell.angle_gamma   90.00
#
_symmetry.space_group_name_H-M   'P 1'
#
loop_
_entity.id
_entity.type
_entity.pdbx_description
1 polymer ?
#
loop_
_entity_poly.entity_id
_entity_poly.type
_entity_poly.pdbx_seq_one_letter_code
_entity_poly.pdbx_strand_id
1 'polypeptide(L)'
;MTAEYEVANVTELARRGLQQMSRLTIPITPDNYRLWYHYVSRSMADLVAEVDELLSSKKPFHPDLCETLYQKYFGVDRESKMVRLVQKETKEMLQSLFGEMLKAKRFASDYGARLGI
;
A
#
# COMPACT_ATOMS: atom_id res chain seq x y z
N MET A 1 8.45 11.07 -23.05
CA MET A 1 8.91 10.22 -21.93
C MET A 1 7.95 10.46 -20.76
N THR A 2 6.68 10.15 -20.97
CA THR A 2 5.57 10.77 -20.22
C THR A 2 4.39 9.80 -20.22
N ALA A 3 3.69 9.69 -19.09
CA ALA A 3 2.59 8.77 -18.77
C ALA A 3 2.97 7.29 -18.52
N GLU A 4 3.54 6.54 -19.47
CA GLU A 4 3.79 5.09 -19.26
C GLU A 4 4.83 4.79 -18.17
N TYR A 5 5.87 5.63 -18.07
CA TYR A 5 6.90 5.50 -17.03
C TYR A 5 6.37 5.86 -15.63
N GLU A 6 5.48 6.86 -15.57
CA GLU A 6 4.82 7.29 -14.33
C GLU A 6 3.87 6.20 -13.82
N VAL A 7 3.07 5.58 -14.70
CA VAL A 7 2.15 4.49 -14.33
C VAL A 7 2.92 3.25 -13.89
N ALA A 8 4.02 2.89 -14.55
CA ALA A 8 4.87 1.77 -14.15
C ALA A 8 5.48 2.00 -12.76
N ASN A 9 5.91 3.23 -12.46
CA ASN A 9 6.45 3.60 -11.17
C ASN A 9 5.37 3.52 -10.06
N VAL A 10 4.18 4.05 -10.30
CA VAL A 10 3.05 3.99 -9.35
C VAL A 10 2.65 2.55 -9.05
N THR A 11 2.60 1.69 -10.08
CA THR A 11 2.24 0.26 -9.93
C THR A 11 3.29 -0.50 -9.10
N GLU A 12 4.57 -0.21 -9.32
CA GLU A 12 5.67 -0.81 -8.56
C GLU A 12 5.67 -0.35 -7.09
N LEU A 13 5.44 0.93 -6.83
CA LEU A 13 5.29 1.47 -5.47
C LEU A 13 4.11 0.83 -4.74
N ALA A 14 2.98 0.68 -5.42
CA ALA A 14 1.80 0.01 -4.89
C ALA A 14 2.07 -1.45 -4.53
N ARG A 15 2.72 -2.20 -5.44
CA ARG A 15 3.14 -3.59 -5.21
C ARG A 15 4.07 -3.69 -3.99
N ARG A 16 5.06 -2.80 -3.87
CA ARG A 16 5.97 -2.77 -2.72
C ARG A 16 5.24 -2.51 -1.41
N GLY A 17 4.30 -1.55 -1.39
CA GLY A 17 3.45 -1.29 -0.22
C GLY A 17 2.68 -2.53 0.21
N LEU A 18 2.01 -3.21 -0.73
CA LEU A 18 1.27 -4.45 -0.48
C LEU A 18 2.16 -5.59 0.04
N GLN A 19 3.37 -5.74 -0.50
CA GLN A 19 4.33 -6.73 -0.03
C GLN A 19 4.80 -6.44 1.39
N GLN A 20 5.08 -5.19 1.75
CA GLN A 20 5.45 -4.83 3.12
C GLN A 20 4.32 -5.09 4.09
N MET A 21 3.09 -4.69 3.74
CA MET A 21 1.91 -4.96 4.56
C MET A 21 1.69 -6.46 4.77
N SER A 22 1.88 -7.28 3.72
CA SER A 22 1.79 -8.74 3.84
C SER A 22 2.89 -9.33 4.73
N ARG A 23 4.15 -8.88 4.58
CA ARG A 23 5.29 -9.36 5.40
C ARG A 23 5.14 -9.01 6.88
N LEU A 24 4.53 -7.86 7.17
CA LEU A 24 4.30 -7.36 8.53
C LEU A 24 2.94 -7.80 9.10
N THR A 25 2.16 -8.60 8.38
CA THR A 25 0.80 -9.04 8.78
C THR A 25 -0.15 -7.86 9.07
N ILE A 26 0.03 -6.76 8.34
CA ILE A 26 -0.79 -5.56 8.46
C ILE A 26 -2.07 -5.75 7.62
N PRO A 27 -3.27 -5.51 8.19
CA PRO A 27 -4.52 -5.60 7.45
C PRO A 27 -4.49 -4.69 6.21
N ILE A 28 -4.89 -5.23 5.05
CA ILE A 28 -4.90 -4.46 3.80
C ILE A 28 -6.19 -3.62 3.72
N THR A 29 -6.14 -2.48 4.38
CA THR A 29 -7.20 -1.46 4.41
C THR A 29 -6.75 -0.22 3.63
N PRO A 30 -7.68 0.62 3.13
CA PRO A 30 -7.33 1.87 2.45
C PRO A 30 -6.46 2.80 3.31
N ASP A 31 -6.74 2.84 4.61
CA ASP A 31 -5.99 3.68 5.56
C ASP A 31 -4.54 3.21 5.72
N ASN A 32 -4.35 1.90 5.92
CA ASN A 32 -3.01 1.34 6.02
C ASN A 32 -2.27 1.46 4.67
N TYR A 33 -2.95 1.25 3.55
CA TYR A 33 -2.35 1.42 2.23
C TYR A 33 -1.87 2.87 2.02
N ARG A 34 -2.65 3.88 2.41
CA ARG A 34 -2.24 5.29 2.33
C ARG A 34 -0.97 5.55 3.15
N LEU A 35 -0.92 5.04 4.39
CA LEU A 35 0.25 5.14 5.25
C LEU A 35 1.50 4.54 4.58
N TRP A 36 1.39 3.29 4.09
CA TRP A 36 2.49 2.58 3.47
C TRP A 36 2.88 3.14 2.09
N TYR A 37 1.92 3.69 1.34
CA TYR A 37 2.21 4.39 0.10
C TYR A 37 3.07 5.64 0.34
N HIS A 38 2.71 6.47 1.32
CA HIS A 38 3.51 7.65 1.67
C HIS A 38 4.90 7.28 2.19
N TYR A 39 5.00 6.17 2.94
CA TYR A 39 6.27 5.62 3.38
C TYR A 39 7.16 5.15 2.21
N VAL A 40 6.63 4.29 1.33
CA VAL A 40 7.39 3.70 0.21
C VAL A 40 7.73 4.74 -0.86
N SER A 41 6.84 5.70 -1.12
CA SER A 41 7.09 6.84 -2.01
C SER A 41 8.02 7.89 -1.40
N ARG A 42 8.37 7.76 -0.12
CA ARG A 42 9.19 8.71 0.65
C ARG A 42 8.66 10.16 0.58
N SER A 43 7.34 10.34 0.43
CA SER A 43 6.71 11.64 0.16
C SER A 43 6.43 12.49 1.41
N MET A 44 6.56 11.91 2.61
CA MET A 44 6.40 12.61 3.90
C MET A 44 7.60 12.30 4.78
N ALA A 45 8.56 13.22 4.87
CA ALA A 45 9.84 12.98 5.56
C ALA A 45 9.66 12.60 7.04
N ASP A 46 8.77 13.27 7.76
CA ASP A 46 8.50 13.00 9.17
C ASP A 46 7.89 11.61 9.38
N LEU A 47 6.91 11.23 8.55
CA LEU A 47 6.31 9.89 8.57
C LEU A 47 7.37 8.82 8.31
N VAL A 48 8.20 9.06 7.32
CA VAL A 48 9.24 8.13 6.90
C VAL A 48 10.25 7.88 8.02
N ALA A 49 10.73 8.95 8.67
CA ALA A 49 11.68 8.84 9.77
C ALA A 49 11.11 8.05 10.94
N GLU A 50 9.85 8.32 11.31
CA GLU A 50 9.19 7.63 12.42
C GLU A 50 8.95 6.14 12.11
N VAL A 51 8.51 5.81 10.89
CA VAL A 51 8.36 4.40 10.48
C VAL A 51 9.71 3.68 10.42
N ASP A 52 10.77 4.33 9.91
CA ASP A 52 12.12 3.75 9.88
C ASP A 52 12.65 3.48 11.32
N GLU A 53 12.40 4.38 12.27
CA GLU A 53 12.75 4.19 13.68
C GLU A 53 11.98 3.00 14.30
N LEU A 54 10.68 2.94 14.05
CA LEU A 54 9.82 1.84 14.54
C LEU A 54 10.26 0.49 13.99
N LEU A 55 10.59 0.41 12.69
CA LEU A 55 11.13 -0.81 12.07
C LEU A 55 12.51 -1.19 12.61
N SER A 56 13.36 -0.21 12.91
CA SER A 56 14.69 -0.43 13.48
C SER A 56 14.64 -0.94 14.92
N SER A 57 13.57 -0.63 15.66
CA SER A 57 13.39 -1.03 17.07
C SER A 57 13.14 -2.54 17.29
N LYS A 58 13.02 -3.35 16.22
CA LYS A 58 12.69 -4.80 16.23
C LYS A 58 11.40 -5.16 16.99
N LYS A 59 10.57 -4.18 17.35
CA LYS A 59 9.24 -4.44 17.92
C LYS A 59 8.29 -4.92 16.82
N PRO A 60 7.39 -5.87 17.11
CA PRO A 60 6.37 -6.28 16.15
C PRO A 60 5.50 -5.08 15.78
N PHE A 61 5.36 -4.84 14.47
CA PHE A 61 4.49 -3.79 13.94
C PHE A 61 3.03 -4.22 14.16
N HIS A 62 2.38 -3.72 15.21
CA HIS A 62 1.01 -4.11 15.56
C HIS A 62 -0.02 -3.25 14.79
N PRO A 63 -1.22 -3.78 14.47
CA PRO A 63 -2.28 -2.99 13.83
C PRO A 63 -2.61 -1.66 14.54
N ASP A 64 -2.53 -1.63 15.88
CA ASP A 64 -2.79 -0.41 16.68
C ASP A 64 -1.75 0.69 16.41
N LEU A 65 -0.53 0.31 16.04
CA LEU A 65 0.53 1.24 15.66
C LEU A 65 0.23 1.88 14.30
N CYS A 66 -0.27 1.09 13.35
CA CYS A 66 -0.74 1.62 12.06
C CYS A 66 -1.85 2.65 12.26
N GLU A 67 -2.83 2.34 13.13
CA GLU A 67 -3.92 3.25 13.42
C GLU A 67 -3.42 4.55 14.09
N THR A 68 -2.52 4.43 15.07
CA THR A 68 -1.92 5.57 15.75
C THR A 68 -1.17 6.48 14.78
N LEU A 69 -0.30 5.90 13.93
CA LEU A 69 0.41 6.65 12.89
C LEU A 69 -0.58 7.28 11.92
N TYR A 70 -1.60 6.53 11.50
CA TYR A 70 -2.59 7.07 10.58
C TYR A 70 -3.32 8.28 11.16
N GLN A 71 -3.77 8.22 12.41
CA GLN A 71 -4.41 9.37 13.07
C GLN A 71 -3.46 10.55 13.21
N LYS A 72 -2.20 10.30 13.58
CA LYS A 72 -1.19 11.35 13.73
C LYS A 72 -0.92 12.13 12.45
N TYR A 73 -0.82 11.44 11.31
CA TYR A 73 -0.46 12.07 10.03
C TYR A 73 -1.66 12.42 9.13
N PHE A 74 -2.80 11.76 9.31
CA PHE A 74 -3.99 11.93 8.44
C PHE A 74 -5.30 12.20 9.20
N GLY A 75 -5.29 12.20 10.54
CA GLY A 75 -6.49 12.34 11.36
C GLY A 75 -7.12 13.74 11.32
N VAL A 76 -6.33 14.80 11.13
CA VAL A 76 -6.80 16.19 11.15
C VAL A 76 -7.68 16.53 9.93
N ASP A 77 -7.48 15.86 8.79
CA ASP A 77 -8.17 16.17 7.52
C ASP A 77 -9.27 15.13 7.15
N ARG A 78 -9.56 14.18 8.04
CA ARG A 78 -10.41 13.00 7.74
C ARG A 78 -11.85 13.36 7.33
N GLU A 79 -12.31 14.57 7.65
CA GLU A 79 -13.68 15.03 7.38
C GLU A 79 -13.81 15.93 6.13
N SER A 80 -12.71 16.29 5.49
CA SER A 80 -12.73 17.09 4.26
C SER A 80 -13.34 16.29 3.09
N LYS A 81 -14.19 16.94 2.29
CA LYS A 81 -14.75 16.35 1.06
C LYS A 81 -13.65 15.86 0.11
N MET A 82 -12.52 16.56 0.06
CA MET A 82 -11.39 16.21 -0.80
C MET A 82 -10.71 14.92 -0.33
N VAL A 83 -10.48 14.77 0.98
CA VAL A 83 -9.89 13.55 1.54
C VAL A 83 -10.80 12.34 1.36
N ARG A 84 -12.12 12.50 1.49
CA ARG A 84 -13.07 11.42 1.19
C ARG A 84 -13.00 10.97 -0.27
N LEU A 85 -12.83 11.90 -1.22
CA LEU A 85 -12.69 11.59 -2.63
C LEU A 85 -11.40 10.80 -2.89
N VAL A 86 -10.26 11.28 -2.37
CA VAL A 86 -8.95 10.62 -2.50
C VAL A 86 -8.97 9.23 -1.86
N GLN A 87 -9.61 9.05 -0.71
CA GLN A 87 -9.78 7.74 -0.07
C GLN A 87 -10.60 6.79 -0.94
N LYS A 88 -11.69 7.28 -1.56
CA LYS A 88 -12.52 6.48 -2.45
C LYS A 88 -11.73 6.04 -3.69
N GLU A 89 -11.02 6.96 -4.34
CA GLU A 89 -10.15 6.64 -5.49
C GLU A 89 -9.06 5.65 -5.12
N THR A 90 -8.42 5.83 -3.96
CA THR A 90 -7.41 4.90 -3.43
C THR A 90 -8.00 3.49 -3.25
N LYS A 91 -9.24 3.40 -2.72
CA LYS A 91 -9.94 2.12 -2.56
C LYS A 91 -10.22 1.45 -3.90
N GLU A 92 -10.69 2.20 -4.89
CA GLU A 92 -10.98 1.69 -6.24
C GLU A 92 -9.68 1.23 -6.94
N MET A 93 -8.60 2.01 -6.84
CA MET A 93 -7.28 1.65 -7.35
C MET A 93 -6.76 0.36 -6.70
N LEU A 94 -6.87 0.25 -5.37
CA LEU A 94 -6.47 -0.94 -4.62
C LEU A 94 -7.28 -2.17 -5.06
N GLN A 95 -8.59 -2.04 -5.24
CA GLN A 95 -9.45 -3.11 -5.75
C GLN A 95 -9.04 -3.55 -7.16
N SER A 96 -8.70 -2.60 -8.04
CA SER A 96 -8.20 -2.90 -9.39
C SER A 96 -6.88 -3.66 -9.35
N LEU A 97 -5.92 -3.19 -8.56
CA LEU A 97 -4.60 -3.83 -8.39
C LEU A 97 -4.73 -5.25 -7.84
N PHE A 98 -5.63 -5.49 -6.90
CA PHE A 98 -5.94 -6.84 -6.43
C PHE A 98 -6.53 -7.73 -7.52
N GLY A 99 -7.47 -7.18 -8.31
CA GLY A 99 -8.05 -7.89 -9.45
C GLY A 99 -6.99 -8.30 -10.47
N GLU A 100 -6.05 -7.42 -10.78
CA GLU A 100 -4.92 -7.69 -11.68
C GLU A 100 -3.94 -8.71 -11.09
N MET A 101 -3.57 -8.59 -9.82
CA MET A 101 -2.70 -9.58 -9.16
C MET A 101 -3.33 -10.97 -9.11
N LEU A 102 -4.63 -11.08 -8.81
CA LEU A 102 -5.34 -12.35 -8.82
C LEU A 102 -5.40 -12.97 -10.21
N LYS A 103 -5.61 -12.15 -11.25
CA LYS A 103 -5.53 -12.58 -12.65
C LYS A 103 -4.12 -13.06 -13.00
N ALA A 104 -3.08 -12.31 -12.65
CA ALA A 104 -1.69 -12.68 -12.90
C ALA A 104 -1.29 -14.00 -12.22
N LYS A 105 -1.73 -14.22 -10.97
CA LYS A 105 -1.51 -15.50 -10.25
C LYS A 105 -2.27 -16.66 -10.91
N ARG A 106 -3.49 -16.42 -11.39
CA ARG A 106 -4.28 -17.44 -12.12
C ARG A 106 -3.63 -17.79 -13.46
N PHE A 107 -3.09 -16.82 -14.20
CA PHE A 107 -2.29 -17.06 -15.41
C PHE A 107 -1.05 -17.91 -15.13
N ALA A 108 -0.29 -17.60 -14.06
CA ALA A 108 0.88 -18.40 -13.68
C ALA A 108 0.50 -19.84 -13.30
N SER A 109 -0.65 -20.06 -12.65
CA SER A 109 -1.16 -21.39 -12.31
C SER A 109 -1.70 -22.15 -13.52
N ASP A 110 -2.44 -21.50 -14.41
CA ASP A 110 -2.98 -22.12 -15.63
C ASP A 110 -1.85 -22.48 -16.61
N TYR A 111 -0.74 -21.73 -16.61
CA TYR A 111 0.44 -22.07 -17.38
C TYR A 111 1.14 -23.35 -16.88
N GLY A 112 1.25 -23.54 -15.55
CA GLY A 112 1.76 -24.78 -14.96
C GLY A 112 0.87 -25.99 -15.24
N ALA A 113 -0.46 -25.82 -15.08
CA ALA A 113 -1.44 -26.87 -15.35
C ALA A 113 -1.45 -27.33 -16.82
N ARG A 114 -1.12 -26.43 -17.77
CA ARG A 114 -1.02 -26.76 -19.20
C ARG A 114 0.32 -27.39 -19.61
N LEU A 115 1.35 -27.30 -18.77
CA LEU A 115 2.66 -27.92 -19.00
C LEU A 115 2.87 -29.21 -18.20
N GLY A 116 1.94 -29.57 -17.31
CA GLY A 116 2.01 -30.83 -16.56
C GLY A 116 3.15 -30.89 -15.53
N ILE A 117 3.55 -29.74 -14.98
CA ILE A 117 4.43 -29.65 -13.81
C ILE A 117 3.68 -29.09 -12.59
#